data_AF-A0A1I5AK53-F1
#
_entry.id   AF-A0A1I5AK53-F1
#
_cell.length_a   1.000
_cell.length_b   1.000
_cell.length_c   1.000
_cell.angle_alpha   90.00
_cell.angle_beta   90.00
_cell.angle_gamma   90.00
#
_symmetry.space_group_name_H-M   'P 1'
#
loop_
_entity.id
_entity.type
_entity.pdbx_description
1 polymer ?
#
loop_
_entity_poly.entity_id
_entity_poly.type
_entity_poly.pdbx_seq_one_letter_code
_entity_poly.pdbx_strand_id
1 'polypeptide(L)'
;MKTKFTFLLVMFITTMTFAQNGINYKAVIKDNLGNVVANDLIQVQFRILEGLAQTDVYSETHSPTTDANGVVILNIGEGALLSGSPAFSTVDWANDIHYLEVSVNIGDGLQNLGITEFKTVPYAITSGDKFWDKDSNHVYVLSENIGIGTNSPSERLEINDLNNAGISLEVPLLSNTSKIEFRNGLETGAHTFYKIENRSDNLRFEIDSDLNSTSGFQNKMTLNYSGLSLENGTRINEFSTDGTLSGNSHNAVPTEQAVKEYVDNKTPVLFKVRGSGFAVKDIDGGTEVETDIWAVEVYDTANSFNTITDRFVAPSSGYYFLHAVIRQSNFVTPAYFRIRFNVDTASQYTTIVDGDTVKTEVSGIYYLSAGQQVYVLLRNYSVGEDERMDGSGSWFEGYKL
;
A
#
# COMPACT_ATOMS: atom_id res chain seq x y z
N MET A 1 27.34 -12.26 54.66
CA MET A 1 28.02 -13.28 53.83
C MET A 1 27.24 -14.58 53.72
N LYS A 2 26.69 -15.14 54.82
CA LYS A 2 25.94 -16.41 54.81
C LYS A 2 24.74 -16.45 53.82
N THR A 3 23.92 -15.40 53.77
CA THR A 3 22.76 -15.31 52.86
C THR A 3 23.12 -15.24 51.37
N LYS A 4 24.24 -14.60 51.02
CA LYS A 4 24.72 -14.54 49.62
C LYS A 4 25.29 -15.89 49.16
N PHE A 5 25.90 -16.65 50.08
CA PHE A 5 26.40 -18.00 49.81
C PHE A 5 25.25 -19.00 49.65
N THR A 6 24.20 -18.89 50.48
CA THR A 6 22.99 -19.71 50.34
C THR A 6 22.26 -19.45 49.02
N PHE A 7 22.16 -18.19 48.58
CA PHE A 7 21.54 -17.84 47.30
C PHE A 7 22.34 -18.40 46.11
N LEU A 8 23.68 -18.34 46.16
CA LEU A 8 24.56 -18.93 45.15
C LEU A 8 24.47 -20.46 45.12
N LEU A 9 24.37 -21.11 46.28
CA LEU A 9 24.22 -22.56 46.40
C LEU A 9 22.87 -23.05 45.83
N VAL A 10 21.79 -22.32 46.09
CA VAL A 10 20.44 -22.63 45.55
C VAL A 10 20.41 -22.44 44.03
N MET A 11 21.10 -21.44 43.49
CA MET A 11 21.20 -21.22 42.04
C MET A 11 21.98 -22.33 41.31
N PHE A 12 22.99 -22.92 41.96
CA PHE A 12 23.76 -24.06 41.41
C PHE A 12 22.99 -25.40 41.45
N ILE A 13 22.03 -25.56 42.37
CA ILE A 13 21.20 -26.77 42.45
C ILE A 13 20.16 -26.81 41.32
N THR A 14 19.69 -25.65 40.85
CA THR A 14 18.68 -25.58 39.78
C THR A 14 19.22 -25.87 38.37
N THR A 15 20.53 -26.04 38.20
CA THR A 15 21.15 -26.38 36.91
C THR A 15 21.52 -27.86 36.78
N MET A 16 21.17 -28.71 37.75
CA MET A 16 21.39 -30.15 37.63
C MET A 16 20.21 -30.81 36.90
N THR A 17 20.34 -30.98 35.59
CA THR A 17 19.46 -31.88 34.82
C THR A 17 19.99 -33.31 34.96
N PHE A 18 19.28 -34.15 35.69
CA PHE A 18 19.50 -35.60 35.64
C PHE A 18 18.82 -36.12 34.37
N ALA A 19 19.60 -36.40 33.33
CA ALA A 19 19.12 -37.26 32.27
C ALA A 19 18.86 -38.65 32.89
N GLN A 20 17.69 -39.21 32.63
CA GLN A 20 17.38 -40.60 32.95
C GLN A 20 18.29 -41.48 32.08
N ASN A 21 19.41 -41.91 32.66
CA ASN A 21 20.42 -42.73 31.99
C ASN A 21 20.15 -44.19 32.34
N GLY A 22 19.58 -44.93 31.40
CA GLY A 22 19.60 -46.38 31.45
C GLY A 22 18.26 -47.07 31.23
N ILE A 23 18.34 -48.40 31.08
CA ILE A 23 17.20 -49.28 30.80
C ILE A 23 16.99 -50.19 32.02
N ASN A 24 15.78 -50.14 32.60
CA ASN A 24 15.43 -51.02 33.72
C ASN A 24 15.50 -52.49 33.28
N TYR A 25 16.18 -53.32 34.06
CA TYR A 25 16.31 -54.75 33.85
C TYR A 25 15.98 -55.52 35.13
N LYS A 26 15.15 -56.55 35.02
CA LYS A 26 14.79 -57.43 36.13
C LYS A 26 14.84 -58.88 35.68
N ALA A 27 15.55 -59.71 36.44
CA ALA A 27 15.68 -61.13 36.16
C ALA A 27 15.60 -61.97 37.43
N VAL A 28 15.28 -63.25 37.28
CA VAL A 28 15.40 -64.28 38.31
C VAL A 28 16.57 -65.19 37.93
N ILE A 29 17.54 -65.32 38.83
CA ILE A 29 18.77 -66.08 38.61
C ILE A 29 18.60 -67.48 39.18
N LYS A 30 18.92 -68.47 38.35
CA LYS A 30 18.85 -69.90 38.69
C LYS A 30 20.17 -70.59 38.36
N ASP A 31 20.49 -71.63 39.13
CA ASP A 31 21.60 -72.53 38.85
C ASP A 31 21.26 -73.52 37.72
N ASN A 32 22.24 -74.33 37.32
CA ASN A 32 22.10 -75.31 36.26
C ASN A 32 21.20 -76.51 36.63
N LEU A 33 20.74 -76.59 37.88
CA LEU A 33 19.77 -77.56 38.38
C LEU A 33 18.35 -76.96 38.49
N GLY A 34 18.20 -75.66 38.18
CA GLY A 34 16.95 -74.92 38.22
C GLY A 34 16.59 -74.34 39.60
N ASN A 35 17.47 -74.44 40.60
CA ASN A 35 17.27 -73.82 41.91
C ASN A 35 17.55 -72.32 41.82
N VAL A 36 16.85 -71.52 42.62
CA VAL A 36 17.11 -70.08 42.72
C VAL A 36 18.41 -69.82 43.46
N VAL A 37 19.25 -68.94 42.91
CA VAL A 37 20.48 -68.46 43.56
C VAL A 37 20.08 -67.32 44.49
N ALA A 38 19.80 -67.62 45.75
CA ALA A 38 19.21 -66.68 46.69
C ALA A 38 20.23 -66.07 47.68
N ASN A 39 20.12 -64.76 47.94
CA ASN A 39 20.98 -64.01 48.86
C ASN A 39 22.49 -64.15 48.58
N ASP A 40 22.85 -64.25 47.29
CA ASP A 40 24.24 -64.47 46.88
C ASP A 40 24.76 -63.32 46.02
N LEU A 41 26.05 -63.02 46.15
CA LEU A 41 26.73 -62.01 45.33
C LEU A 41 27.08 -62.63 43.98
N ILE A 42 26.52 -62.08 42.91
CA ILE A 42 26.78 -62.53 41.55
C ILE A 42 27.40 -61.40 40.74
N GLN A 43 27.99 -61.73 39.59
CA GLN A 43 28.36 -60.73 38.59
C GLN A 43 27.45 -60.85 37.37
N VAL A 44 26.94 -59.72 36.88
CA VAL A 44 26.12 -59.64 35.66
C VAL A 44 26.85 -58.75 34.66
N GLN A 45 26.90 -59.17 33.41
CA GLN A 45 27.45 -58.41 32.30
C GLN A 45 26.37 -58.18 31.25
N PHE A 46 26.26 -56.93 30.81
CA PHE A 46 25.41 -56.54 29.69
C PHE A 46 26.28 -56.11 28.52
N ARG A 47 25.91 -56.53 27.31
CA ARG A 47 26.44 -55.96 26.07
C ARG A 47 25.31 -55.55 25.13
N ILE A 48 25.49 -54.44 24.44
CA ILE A 48 24.62 -54.00 23.36
C ILE A 48 25.36 -54.24 22.06
N LEU A 49 24.72 -55.02 21.18
CA LEU A 49 25.28 -55.42 19.90
C LEU A 49 24.49 -54.73 18.78
N GLU A 50 25.19 -54.14 17.82
CA GLU A 50 24.60 -53.41 16.68
C GLU A 50 24.62 -54.26 15.40
N GLY A 51 23.48 -54.25 14.70
CA GLY A 51 23.32 -54.82 13.36
C GLY A 51 23.41 -56.35 13.29
N LEU A 52 23.34 -56.88 12.06
CA LEU A 52 23.40 -58.32 11.81
C LEU A 52 24.77 -58.94 12.14
N ALA A 53 25.83 -58.13 12.13
CA ALA A 53 27.18 -58.55 12.51
C ALA A 53 27.38 -58.63 14.03
N GLN A 54 26.41 -58.13 14.82
CA GLN A 54 26.45 -58.13 16.28
C GLN A 54 27.72 -57.47 16.85
N THR A 55 28.07 -56.30 16.33
CA THR A 55 29.23 -55.53 16.78
C THR A 55 28.99 -55.02 18.20
N ASP A 56 29.88 -55.28 19.15
CA ASP A 56 29.78 -54.72 20.51
C ASP A 56 29.98 -53.21 20.48
N VAL A 57 28.89 -52.48 20.73
CA VAL A 57 28.87 -51.01 20.79
C VAL A 57 28.77 -50.49 22.22
N TYR A 58 28.58 -51.36 23.21
CA TYR A 58 28.52 -50.97 24.61
C TYR A 58 28.53 -52.21 25.53
N SER A 59 29.28 -52.14 26.62
CA SER A 59 29.45 -53.25 27.56
C SER A 59 29.78 -52.78 28.98
N GLU A 60 29.05 -53.34 29.96
CA GLU A 60 29.19 -53.02 31.37
C GLU A 60 29.04 -54.25 32.28
N THR A 61 29.49 -54.12 33.54
CA THR A 61 29.33 -55.12 34.58
C THR A 61 28.67 -54.56 35.83
N HIS A 62 27.91 -55.42 36.51
CA HIS A 62 27.28 -55.18 37.81
C HIS A 62 27.67 -56.29 38.78
N SER A 63 27.63 -56.01 40.08
CA SER A 63 27.84 -57.02 41.13
C SER A 63 26.73 -56.97 42.19
N PRO A 64 25.48 -57.30 41.82
CA PRO A 64 24.36 -57.28 42.76
C PRO A 64 24.35 -58.50 43.69
N THR A 65 23.66 -58.36 44.82
CA THR A 65 23.23 -59.49 45.64
C THR A 65 21.79 -59.86 45.26
N THR A 66 21.54 -61.14 44.97
CA THR A 66 20.19 -61.63 44.67
C THR A 66 19.30 -61.59 45.92
N ASP A 67 17.97 -61.43 45.75
CA ASP A 67 17.05 -61.53 46.89
C ASP A 67 16.75 -63.00 47.28
N ALA A 68 15.88 -63.20 48.28
CA ALA A 68 15.48 -64.53 48.74
C ALA A 68 14.79 -65.40 47.65
N ASN A 69 14.33 -64.80 46.56
CA ASN A 69 13.72 -65.47 45.42
C ASN A 69 14.67 -65.54 44.20
N GLY A 70 15.93 -65.14 44.35
CA GLY A 70 16.91 -65.07 43.26
C GLY A 70 16.72 -63.89 42.31
N VAL A 71 15.94 -62.87 42.68
CA VAL A 71 15.67 -61.71 41.82
C VAL A 71 16.82 -60.72 41.89
N VAL A 72 17.17 -60.16 40.73
CA VAL A 72 18.01 -58.96 40.61
C VAL A 72 17.24 -57.85 39.89
N ILE A 73 17.46 -56.61 40.34
CA ILE A 73 16.95 -55.39 39.70
C ILE A 73 18.19 -54.54 39.40
N LEU A 74 18.40 -54.25 38.13
CA LEU A 74 19.57 -53.56 37.61
C LEU A 74 19.12 -52.49 36.60
N ASN A 75 19.94 -51.47 36.40
CA ASN A 75 19.76 -50.48 35.35
C ASN A 75 20.91 -50.61 34.36
N ILE A 76 20.60 -50.96 33.11
CA ILE A 76 21.59 -51.03 32.04
C ILE A 76 22.04 -49.62 31.72
N GLY A 77 23.34 -49.32 31.74
CA GLY A 77 23.86 -47.96 31.55
C GLY A 77 24.44 -47.32 32.82
N GLU A 78 24.22 -47.95 33.98
CA GLU A 78 24.67 -47.47 35.30
C GLU A 78 25.74 -48.37 35.95
N GLY A 79 26.21 -49.40 35.23
CA GLY A 79 27.23 -50.34 35.70
C GLY A 79 28.67 -49.87 35.48
N ALA A 80 29.62 -50.69 35.90
CA ALA A 80 31.04 -50.46 35.64
C ALA A 80 31.37 -50.84 34.19
N LEU A 81 31.74 -49.85 33.37
CA LEU A 81 32.14 -50.06 31.98
C LEU A 81 33.28 -51.07 31.85
N LEU A 82 33.19 -51.96 30.86
CA LEU A 82 34.32 -52.80 30.50
C LEU A 82 35.42 -51.97 29.83
N SER A 83 36.67 -52.39 30.01
CA SER A 83 37.82 -51.73 29.39
C SER A 83 37.69 -51.70 27.87
N GLY A 84 37.72 -50.51 27.28
CA GLY A 84 37.58 -50.29 25.84
C GLY A 84 36.14 -50.05 25.36
N SER A 85 35.15 -50.14 26.25
CA SER A 85 33.76 -49.87 25.94
C SER A 85 33.46 -48.36 25.92
N PRO A 86 32.65 -47.86 24.96
CA PRO A 86 32.23 -46.47 24.97
C PRO A 86 31.15 -46.22 26.05
N ALA A 87 30.79 -44.94 26.27
CA ALA A 87 29.78 -44.58 27.26
C ALA A 87 28.36 -44.95 26.76
N PHE A 88 27.44 -45.27 27.68
CA PHE A 88 26.07 -45.65 27.30
C PHE A 88 25.35 -44.57 26.47
N SER A 89 25.62 -43.30 26.75
CA SER A 89 25.02 -42.15 26.04
C SER A 89 25.51 -41.99 24.60
N THR A 90 26.52 -42.74 24.16
CA THR A 90 27.04 -42.66 22.79
C THR A 90 26.52 -43.78 21.88
N VAL A 91 25.67 -44.67 22.39
CA VAL A 91 25.01 -45.70 21.57
C VAL A 91 24.03 -45.00 20.61
N ASP A 92 24.22 -45.19 19.30
CA ASP A 92 23.36 -44.62 18.26
C ASP A 92 22.16 -45.52 17.98
N TRP A 93 21.11 -45.37 18.80
CA TRP A 93 19.89 -46.15 18.70
C TRP A 93 19.11 -45.98 17.37
N ALA A 94 19.45 -45.00 16.54
CA ALA A 94 18.73 -44.70 15.30
C ALA A 94 19.33 -45.37 14.05
N ASN A 95 20.59 -45.79 14.11
CA ASN A 95 21.35 -46.21 12.93
C ASN A 95 21.02 -47.65 12.48
N ASP A 96 20.81 -48.58 13.42
CA ASP A 96 20.52 -49.99 13.12
C ASP A 96 19.68 -50.66 14.23
N ILE A 97 19.32 -51.93 14.02
CA ILE A 97 18.74 -52.79 15.05
C ILE A 97 19.79 -53.14 16.10
N HIS A 98 19.36 -53.17 17.36
CA HIS A 98 20.22 -53.44 18.50
C HIS A 98 19.78 -54.69 19.25
N TYR A 99 20.73 -55.40 19.84
CA TYR A 99 20.51 -56.60 20.64
C TYR A 99 21.12 -56.45 22.03
N LEU A 100 20.48 -57.04 23.04
CA LEU A 100 20.99 -57.18 24.40
C LEU A 100 21.54 -58.60 24.59
N GLU A 101 22.84 -58.71 24.88
CA GLU A 101 23.47 -59.91 25.40
C GLU A 101 23.56 -59.82 26.92
N VAL A 102 23.14 -60.88 27.61
CA VAL A 102 23.21 -60.97 29.08
C VAL A 102 24.09 -62.15 29.46
N SER A 103 25.11 -61.91 30.28
CA SER A 103 25.94 -62.97 30.86
C SER A 103 26.01 -62.86 32.38
N VAL A 104 26.07 -63.99 33.08
CA VAL A 104 26.08 -64.04 34.55
C VAL A 104 27.16 -64.98 35.04
N ASN A 105 27.82 -64.62 36.15
CA ASN A 105 28.73 -65.46 36.90
C ASN A 105 28.20 -65.66 38.32
N ILE A 106 27.90 -66.91 38.66
CA ILE A 106 27.43 -67.36 39.98
C ILE A 106 28.52 -68.09 40.80
N GLY A 107 29.77 -68.07 40.33
CA GLY A 107 30.92 -68.72 40.98
C GLY A 107 31.85 -69.48 40.01
N ASP A 108 31.31 -69.95 38.88
CA ASP A 108 32.00 -70.83 37.93
C ASP A 108 32.50 -70.13 36.66
N GLY A 109 32.53 -68.79 36.67
CA GLY A 109 32.89 -67.97 35.50
C GLY A 109 31.67 -67.40 34.79
N LEU A 110 31.92 -66.53 33.80
CA LEU A 110 30.88 -65.80 33.11
C LEU A 110 30.20 -66.69 32.05
N GLN A 111 28.90 -66.94 32.21
CA GLN A 111 28.08 -67.73 31.30
C GLN A 111 27.08 -66.85 30.55
N ASN A 112 26.98 -67.02 29.23
CA ASN A 112 26.02 -66.31 28.38
C ASN A 112 24.61 -66.93 28.54
N LEU A 113 23.62 -66.08 28.82
CA LEU A 113 22.21 -66.43 29.00
C LEU A 113 21.36 -66.18 27.75
N GLY A 114 21.94 -65.58 26.71
CA GLY A 114 21.31 -65.37 25.41
C GLY A 114 21.43 -63.94 24.91
N ILE A 115 21.11 -63.79 23.62
CA ILE A 115 21.05 -62.53 22.88
C ILE A 115 19.59 -62.29 22.49
N THR A 116 19.04 -61.13 22.82
CA THR A 116 17.65 -60.76 22.51
C THR A 116 17.62 -59.40 21.82
N GLU A 117 16.85 -59.28 20.73
CA GLU A 117 16.67 -58.01 20.04
C GLU A 117 15.91 -57.00 20.92
N PHE A 118 16.39 -55.75 20.98
CA PHE A 118 15.61 -54.66 21.54
C PHE A 118 14.40 -54.40 20.63
N LYS A 119 13.19 -54.70 21.15
CA LYS A 119 11.96 -54.32 20.47
C LYS A 119 11.61 -52.88 20.78
N THR A 120 11.01 -52.22 19.79
CA THR A 120 10.71 -50.79 19.86
C THR A 120 9.77 -50.48 21.02
N VAL A 121 10.14 -49.50 21.85
CA VAL A 121 9.27 -48.98 22.92
C VAL A 121 8.19 -48.09 22.29
N PRO A 122 6.90 -48.27 22.61
CA PRO A 122 5.81 -47.47 22.00
C PRO A 122 5.98 -45.95 22.15
N TYR A 123 6.63 -45.50 23.23
CA TYR A 123 6.86 -44.08 23.50
C TYR A 123 8.00 -43.47 22.66
N ALA A 124 8.88 -44.29 22.08
CA ALA A 124 9.98 -43.84 21.22
C ALA A 124 9.55 -43.69 19.74
N ILE A 125 8.51 -44.39 19.30
CA ILE A 125 7.95 -44.26 17.93
C ILE A 125 7.29 -42.90 17.72
N THR A 126 6.78 -42.27 18.78
CA THR A 126 6.05 -40.99 18.66
C THR A 126 6.93 -39.75 18.65
N SER A 127 8.25 -39.86 18.87
CA SER A 127 9.17 -38.71 18.95
C SER A 127 10.10 -38.56 17.74
N GLY A 128 10.16 -39.54 16.83
CA GLY A 128 10.94 -39.45 15.59
C GLY A 128 10.17 -38.70 14.51
N ASP A 129 10.31 -37.38 14.47
CA ASP A 129 10.04 -36.51 13.32
C ASP A 129 8.68 -36.68 12.62
N LYS A 130 7.59 -36.51 13.37
CA LYS A 130 6.27 -36.22 12.79
C LYS A 130 6.13 -34.74 12.43
N PHE A 131 6.93 -34.22 11.51
CA PHE A 131 6.77 -32.81 11.18
C PHE A 131 5.47 -32.51 10.41
N TRP A 132 4.85 -33.48 9.71
CA TRP A 132 3.59 -33.27 8.96
C TRP A 132 2.82 -34.61 8.78
N ASP A 133 1.64 -34.77 9.40
CA ASP A 133 0.85 -36.02 9.33
C ASP A 133 -0.08 -36.07 8.08
N LYS A 134 -0.43 -37.31 7.69
CA LYS A 134 -0.82 -37.73 6.34
C LYS A 134 -2.28 -37.43 5.96
N ASP A 135 -2.46 -36.41 5.14
CA ASP A 135 -3.45 -36.44 4.05
C ASP A 135 -2.79 -36.20 2.67
N SER A 136 -1.48 -36.52 2.56
CA SER A 136 -0.56 -36.34 1.41
C SER A 136 0.50 -35.29 1.75
N ASN A 137 1.66 -35.76 2.20
CA ASN A 137 2.74 -34.94 2.72
C ASN A 137 3.34 -34.05 1.61
N HIS A 138 3.11 -32.74 1.69
CA HIS A 138 3.72 -31.76 0.81
C HIS A 138 4.90 -31.05 1.46
N VAL A 139 5.25 -31.29 2.73
CA VAL A 139 6.35 -30.52 3.35
C VAL A 139 7.65 -31.33 3.38
N TYR A 140 8.70 -30.75 2.80
CA TYR A 140 10.03 -31.31 2.63
C TYR A 140 11.05 -30.43 3.32
N VAL A 141 12.00 -31.02 4.04
CA VAL A 141 13.12 -30.30 4.65
C VAL A 141 14.42 -30.78 3.99
N LEU A 142 15.19 -29.87 3.39
CA LEU A 142 16.46 -30.17 2.74
C LEU A 142 17.51 -29.12 3.15
N SER A 143 18.52 -29.51 3.92
CA SER A 143 19.65 -28.64 4.27
C SER A 143 19.22 -27.26 4.80
N GLU A 144 18.24 -27.24 5.71
CA GLU A 144 17.58 -26.05 6.29
C GLU A 144 16.45 -25.38 5.47
N ASN A 145 16.26 -25.76 4.21
CA ASN A 145 15.16 -25.26 3.39
C ASN A 145 13.88 -26.05 3.63
N ILE A 146 12.74 -25.37 3.67
CA ILE A 146 11.40 -25.95 3.81
C ILE A 146 10.66 -25.78 2.48
N GLY A 147 10.35 -26.89 1.79
CA GLY A 147 9.51 -26.89 0.60
C GLY A 147 8.10 -27.39 0.93
N ILE A 148 7.04 -26.67 0.57
CA ILE A 148 5.65 -27.10 0.63
C ILE A 148 5.18 -27.34 -0.81
N GLY A 149 5.08 -28.60 -1.22
CA GLY A 149 4.73 -29.09 -2.56
C GLY A 149 5.93 -29.30 -3.48
N THR A 150 7.15 -29.15 -2.96
CA THR A 150 8.42 -29.40 -3.68
C THR A 150 9.46 -30.08 -2.80
N ASN A 151 10.10 -31.13 -3.30
CA ASN A 151 11.18 -31.85 -2.61
C ASN A 151 12.58 -31.28 -2.88
N SER A 152 12.67 -30.24 -3.70
CA SER A 152 13.93 -29.58 -4.08
C SER A 152 13.83 -28.07 -3.87
N PRO A 153 13.56 -27.60 -2.63
CA PRO A 153 13.37 -26.18 -2.38
C PRO A 153 14.66 -25.40 -2.63
N SER A 154 14.54 -24.37 -3.46
CA SER A 154 15.63 -23.45 -3.82
C SER A 154 15.85 -22.33 -2.80
N GLU A 155 14.89 -22.13 -1.89
CA GLU A 155 14.87 -21.07 -0.88
C GLU A 155 14.57 -21.63 0.52
N ARG A 156 14.81 -20.85 1.57
CA ARG A 156 14.55 -21.26 2.97
C ARG A 156 13.09 -21.69 3.21
N LEU A 157 12.15 -21.07 2.50
CA LEU A 157 10.74 -21.48 2.46
C LEU A 157 10.22 -21.32 1.01
N GLU A 158 9.82 -22.42 0.39
CA GLU A 158 9.23 -22.45 -0.95
C GLU A 158 7.85 -23.12 -0.89
N ILE A 159 6.80 -22.49 -1.41
CA ILE A 159 5.47 -23.11 -1.57
C ILE A 159 5.19 -23.24 -3.06
N ASN A 160 5.02 -24.47 -3.53
CA ASN A 160 4.84 -24.80 -4.94
C ASN A 160 3.65 -25.73 -5.11
N ASP A 161 2.62 -25.29 -5.84
CA ASP A 161 1.46 -26.10 -6.21
C ASP A 161 1.11 -25.81 -7.67
N LEU A 162 0.63 -26.82 -8.41
CA LEU A 162 0.32 -26.69 -9.83
C LEU A 162 -0.83 -25.71 -10.13
N ASN A 163 -1.74 -25.50 -9.19
CA ASN A 163 -2.95 -24.69 -9.39
C ASN A 163 -2.96 -23.44 -8.52
N ASN A 164 -2.63 -23.56 -7.23
CA ASN A 164 -2.71 -22.45 -6.29
C ASN A 164 -1.70 -22.58 -5.14
N ALA A 165 -0.60 -21.82 -5.22
CA ALA A 165 0.32 -21.62 -4.11
C ALA A 165 -0.02 -20.30 -3.39
N GLY A 166 -0.41 -20.38 -2.12
CA GLY A 166 -0.80 -19.20 -1.33
C GLY A 166 -0.50 -19.35 0.15
N ILE A 167 -0.46 -18.20 0.84
CA ILE A 167 -0.32 -18.11 2.29
C ILE A 167 -1.59 -17.46 2.84
N SER A 168 -2.37 -18.19 3.64
CA SER A 168 -3.53 -17.64 4.34
C SER A 168 -3.15 -17.21 5.75
N LEU A 169 -3.40 -15.94 6.08
CA LEU A 169 -3.20 -15.39 7.42
C LEU A 169 -4.56 -14.92 7.98
N GLU A 170 -5.30 -15.87 8.56
CA GLU A 170 -6.64 -15.60 9.09
C GLU A 170 -6.59 -15.23 10.58
N VAL A 171 -7.19 -14.08 10.91
CA VAL A 171 -7.36 -13.62 12.28
C VAL A 171 -8.86 -13.38 12.51
N PRO A 172 -9.55 -14.27 13.23
CA PRO A 172 -11.01 -14.27 13.29
C PRO A 172 -11.61 -13.14 14.13
N LEU A 173 -10.80 -12.44 14.93
CA LEU A 173 -11.21 -11.31 15.76
C LEU A 173 -10.78 -9.99 15.13
N LEU A 174 -11.74 -9.09 14.92
CA LEU A 174 -11.49 -7.78 14.31
C LEU A 174 -10.53 -6.89 15.13
N SER A 175 -10.34 -7.15 16.42
CA SER A 175 -9.40 -6.38 17.26
C SER A 175 -7.92 -6.71 17.03
N ASN A 176 -7.63 -7.78 16.28
CA ASN A 176 -6.29 -8.34 16.14
C ASN A 176 -5.77 -8.11 14.71
N THR A 177 -4.49 -8.43 14.47
CA THR A 177 -3.82 -8.12 13.19
C THR A 177 -3.15 -9.34 12.59
N SER A 178 -3.17 -9.44 11.27
CA SER A 178 -2.31 -10.32 10.49
C SER A 178 -1.26 -9.48 9.76
N LYS A 179 -0.01 -9.95 9.77
CA LYS A 179 1.11 -9.25 9.11
C LYS A 179 2.11 -10.22 8.48
N ILE A 180 2.74 -9.76 7.41
CA ILE A 180 4.00 -10.30 6.88
C ILE A 180 5.07 -9.24 7.14
N GLU A 181 6.19 -9.63 7.73
CA GLU A 181 7.24 -8.72 8.16
C GLU A 181 8.62 -9.26 7.76
N PHE A 182 9.37 -8.48 6.99
CA PHE A 182 10.73 -8.77 6.59
C PHE A 182 11.66 -7.83 7.34
N ARG A 183 12.56 -8.37 8.19
CA ARG A 183 13.50 -7.58 9.00
C ARG A 183 14.94 -7.91 8.61
N ASN A 184 15.78 -6.89 8.48
CA ASN A 184 17.23 -7.01 8.46
C ASN A 184 17.78 -6.24 9.67
N GLY A 185 18.66 -6.84 10.47
CA GLY A 185 19.25 -6.19 11.63
C GLY A 185 18.50 -6.41 12.96
N LEU A 186 19.03 -5.84 14.04
CA LEU A 186 18.50 -5.99 15.40
C LEU A 186 17.56 -4.83 15.74
N GLU A 187 16.47 -5.10 16.46
CA GLU A 187 15.47 -4.11 16.89
C GLU A 187 16.08 -2.97 17.75
N THR A 188 17.23 -3.24 18.38
CA THR A 188 17.98 -2.27 19.19
C THR A 188 19.22 -1.71 18.47
N GLY A 189 19.36 -1.91 17.15
CA GLY A 189 20.51 -1.48 16.35
C GLY A 189 20.13 -1.09 14.93
N ALA A 190 21.11 -1.03 14.02
CA ALA A 190 20.85 -0.73 12.62
C ALA A 190 19.93 -1.81 12.01
N HIS A 191 18.77 -1.39 11.52
CA HIS A 191 17.80 -2.30 10.94
C HIS A 191 17.11 -1.71 9.72
N THR A 192 16.53 -2.57 8.89
CA THR A 192 15.54 -2.21 7.88
C THR A 192 14.37 -3.20 7.93
N PHE A 193 13.15 -2.74 7.73
CA PHE A 193 12.03 -3.65 7.53
C PHE A 193 11.05 -3.20 6.45
N TYR A 194 10.38 -4.18 5.86
CA TYR A 194 9.20 -4.03 5.02
C TYR A 194 8.06 -4.85 5.64
N LYS A 195 6.91 -4.23 5.87
CA LYS A 195 5.77 -4.85 6.52
C LYS A 195 4.48 -4.56 5.76
N ILE A 196 3.70 -5.62 5.53
CA ILE A 196 2.32 -5.53 5.04
C ILE A 196 1.42 -5.96 6.19
N GLU A 197 0.56 -5.06 6.67
CA GLU A 197 -0.29 -5.29 7.85
C GLU A 197 -1.76 -5.01 7.52
N ASN A 198 -2.62 -5.96 7.87
CA ASN A 198 -4.07 -5.78 7.85
C ASN A 198 -4.56 -5.48 9.27
N ARG A 199 -5.27 -4.35 9.43
CA ARG A 199 -5.95 -3.95 10.66
C ARG A 199 -7.43 -3.78 10.40
N SER A 200 -8.21 -3.74 11.49
CA SER A 200 -9.66 -3.51 11.48
C SER A 200 -10.13 -2.36 10.58
N ASP A 201 -9.29 -1.36 10.36
CA ASP A 201 -9.62 -0.10 9.70
C ASP A 201 -8.86 0.14 8.39
N ASN A 202 -7.76 -0.58 8.10
CA ASN A 202 -6.84 -0.23 7.02
C ASN A 202 -5.93 -1.41 6.58
N LEU A 203 -5.60 -1.45 5.28
CA LEU A 203 -4.43 -2.15 4.74
C LEU A 203 -3.24 -1.20 4.74
N ARG A 204 -2.12 -1.60 5.37
CA ARG A 204 -0.92 -0.77 5.51
C ARG A 204 0.29 -1.42 4.82
N PHE A 205 1.06 -0.58 4.12
CA PHE A 205 2.39 -0.89 3.62
C PHE A 205 3.37 0.00 4.38
N GLU A 206 4.24 -0.61 5.19
CA GLU A 206 5.17 0.07 6.08
C GLU A 206 6.62 -0.27 5.70
N ILE A 207 7.50 0.74 5.66
CA ILE A 207 8.93 0.61 5.40
C ILE A 207 9.68 1.37 6.49
N ASP A 208 10.77 0.79 7.02
CA ASP A 208 11.65 1.44 8.00
C ASP A 208 13.12 1.11 7.71
N SER A 209 14.02 2.07 7.97
CA SER A 209 15.47 1.85 7.90
C SER A 209 16.24 2.88 8.74
N ASP A 210 17.13 2.41 9.62
CA ASP A 210 18.00 3.23 10.47
C ASP A 210 19.43 3.37 9.90
N LEU A 211 19.57 3.28 8.56
CA LEU A 211 20.87 3.27 7.88
C LEU A 211 21.42 4.66 7.56
N ASN A 212 20.70 5.74 7.88
CA ASN A 212 21.10 7.12 7.56
C ASN A 212 21.10 8.00 8.82
N SER A 213 22.19 8.73 9.05
CA SER A 213 22.54 9.49 10.27
C SER A 213 21.69 10.74 10.59
N THR A 214 20.48 10.86 10.04
CA THR A 214 19.52 11.92 10.38
C THR A 214 18.46 11.36 11.31
N SER A 215 18.35 11.91 12.52
CA SER A 215 17.34 11.49 13.49
C SER A 215 15.93 11.62 12.91
N GLY A 216 15.19 10.51 12.90
CA GLY A 216 13.73 10.51 12.80
C GLY A 216 13.16 10.09 11.45
N PHE A 217 12.01 9.42 11.57
CA PHE A 217 11.10 8.93 10.54
C PHE A 217 11.07 9.77 9.24
N GLN A 218 11.21 9.11 8.09
CA GLN A 218 10.81 9.70 6.80
C GLN A 218 9.90 8.74 6.04
N ASN A 219 8.59 8.86 6.25
CA ASN A 219 7.59 8.15 5.47
C ASN A 219 7.63 8.64 4.02
N LYS A 220 8.17 7.84 3.09
CA LYS A 220 8.22 8.17 1.65
C LYS A 220 6.85 8.14 0.97
N MET A 221 5.94 7.30 1.48
CA MET A 221 4.54 7.21 1.06
C MET A 221 3.68 6.68 2.21
N THR A 222 2.45 7.18 2.37
CA THR A 222 1.49 6.70 3.36
C THR A 222 0.10 6.62 2.73
N LEU A 223 -0.53 5.45 2.86
CA LEU A 223 -1.95 5.22 2.55
C LEU A 223 -2.66 4.90 3.86
N ASN A 224 -3.67 5.70 4.23
CA ASN A 224 -4.50 5.47 5.41
C ASN A 224 -5.91 6.07 5.21
N TYR A 225 -6.76 5.96 6.22
CA TYR A 225 -8.12 6.52 6.21
C TYR A 225 -8.20 8.03 5.94
N SER A 226 -7.10 8.78 6.11
CA SER A 226 -7.01 10.21 5.82
C SER A 226 -6.50 10.52 4.40
N GLY A 227 -6.15 9.50 3.61
CA GLY A 227 -5.77 9.62 2.20
C GLY A 227 -4.39 9.07 1.84
N LEU A 228 -3.87 9.53 0.69
CA LEU A 228 -2.55 9.22 0.15
C LEU A 228 -1.62 10.42 0.34
N SER A 229 -0.47 10.23 1.00
CA SER A 229 0.61 11.23 1.06
C SER A 229 1.94 10.63 0.61
N LEU A 230 2.76 11.45 -0.04
CA LEU A 230 4.19 11.18 -0.25
C LEU A 230 5.02 11.92 0.82
N GLU A 231 6.32 11.64 0.92
CA GLU A 231 7.21 12.38 1.84
C GLU A 231 7.17 13.89 1.62
N ASN A 232 7.06 14.30 0.35
CA ASN A 232 7.01 15.70 -0.03
C ASN A 232 5.71 16.01 -0.76
N GLY A 233 5.05 17.10 -0.37
CA GLY A 233 3.76 17.52 -0.94
C GLY A 233 2.60 17.43 0.06
N THR A 234 1.42 17.87 -0.38
CA THR A 234 0.20 17.83 0.42
C THR A 234 -0.41 16.42 0.38
N ARG A 235 -1.05 16.01 1.48
CA ARG A 235 -1.82 14.75 1.49
C ARG A 235 -3.03 14.92 0.58
N ILE A 236 -3.19 13.99 -0.36
CA ILE A 236 -4.39 13.84 -1.16
C ILE A 236 -5.42 13.09 -0.34
N ASN A 237 -6.55 13.73 -0.04
CA ASN A 237 -7.63 13.13 0.76
C ASN A 237 -8.88 12.81 -0.06
N GLU A 238 -8.96 13.24 -1.32
CA GLU A 238 -10.08 12.92 -2.21
C GLU A 238 -9.68 12.93 -3.70
N PHE A 239 -10.40 12.12 -4.49
CA PHE A 239 -10.54 12.32 -5.92
C PHE A 239 -11.91 12.95 -6.18
N SER A 240 -11.93 14.24 -6.51
CA SER A 240 -13.16 15.03 -6.53
C SER A 240 -13.91 14.90 -7.85
N THR A 241 -15.22 14.69 -7.76
CA THR A 241 -16.17 14.75 -8.89
C THR A 241 -16.92 16.08 -8.94
N ASP A 242 -16.53 17.08 -8.13
CA ASP A 242 -17.16 18.40 -8.13
C ASP A 242 -16.84 19.18 -9.42
N GLY A 243 -17.78 19.20 -10.36
CA GLY A 243 -17.67 19.95 -11.61
C GLY A 243 -17.64 21.47 -11.47
N THR A 244 -17.87 22.02 -10.27
CA THR A 244 -17.76 23.46 -10.03
C THR A 244 -16.34 23.90 -9.67
N LEU A 245 -15.49 22.96 -9.25
CA LEU A 245 -14.17 23.20 -8.66
C LEU A 245 -14.21 24.27 -7.53
N SER A 246 -15.31 24.32 -6.77
CA SER A 246 -15.53 25.37 -5.75
C SER A 246 -15.00 25.00 -4.37
N GLY A 247 -14.73 23.71 -4.14
CA GLY A 247 -14.13 23.19 -2.91
C GLY A 247 -12.65 23.55 -2.73
N ASN A 248 -12.05 23.00 -1.66
CA ASN A 248 -10.64 23.22 -1.37
C ASN A 248 -9.73 22.38 -2.29
N SER A 249 -8.96 23.03 -3.15
CA SER A 249 -8.06 22.39 -4.11
C SER A 249 -6.67 22.01 -3.56
N HIS A 250 -6.35 22.31 -2.29
CA HIS A 250 -5.03 22.02 -1.71
C HIS A 250 -4.77 20.52 -1.50
N ASN A 251 -5.83 19.71 -1.38
CA ASN A 251 -5.77 18.30 -0.98
C ASN A 251 -6.55 17.36 -1.91
N ALA A 252 -7.17 17.90 -2.96
CA ALA A 252 -8.04 17.16 -3.86
C ALA A 252 -7.40 16.98 -5.24
N VAL A 253 -7.57 15.80 -5.84
CA VAL A 253 -7.27 15.57 -7.26
C VAL A 253 -8.60 15.56 -8.03
N PRO A 254 -8.87 16.49 -8.96
CA PRO A 254 -10.10 16.47 -9.72
C PRO A 254 -10.11 15.29 -10.70
N THR A 255 -11.26 14.65 -10.86
CA THR A 255 -11.50 13.66 -11.92
C THR A 255 -11.60 14.35 -13.29
N GLU A 256 -11.39 13.60 -14.37
CA GLU A 256 -11.60 14.11 -15.73
C GLU A 256 -13.03 14.65 -15.93
N GLN A 257 -14.03 13.98 -15.34
CA GLN A 257 -15.43 14.43 -15.36
C GLN A 257 -15.60 15.81 -14.74
N ALA A 258 -15.02 16.03 -13.54
CA ALA A 258 -15.10 17.32 -12.86
C ALA A 258 -14.46 18.45 -13.68
N VAL A 259 -13.28 18.18 -14.26
CA VAL A 259 -12.60 19.15 -15.14
C VAL A 259 -13.46 19.44 -16.37
N LYS A 260 -14.04 18.41 -17.00
CA LYS A 260 -14.88 18.56 -18.17
C LYS A 260 -16.13 19.39 -17.88
N GLU A 261 -16.85 19.09 -16.81
CA GLU A 261 -18.02 19.84 -16.39
C GLU A 261 -17.68 21.31 -16.08
N TYR A 262 -16.56 21.57 -15.40
CA TYR A 262 -16.11 22.93 -15.12
C TYR A 262 -15.85 23.73 -16.39
N VAL A 263 -15.15 23.13 -17.36
CA VAL A 263 -14.80 23.78 -18.63
C VAL A 263 -16.04 23.97 -19.50
N ASP A 264 -16.89 22.95 -19.64
CA ASP A 264 -18.09 22.99 -20.48
C ASP A 264 -19.12 24.02 -19.96
N ASN A 265 -19.16 24.25 -18.64
CA ASN A 265 -20.03 25.25 -18.02
C ASN A 265 -19.54 26.70 -18.14
N LYS A 266 -18.35 26.97 -18.73
CA LYS A 266 -17.90 28.34 -19.04
C LYS A 266 -18.49 28.81 -20.36
N THR A 267 -19.68 29.42 -20.31
CA THR A 267 -20.27 30.07 -21.49
C THR A 267 -19.56 31.38 -21.82
N PRO A 268 -19.03 31.58 -23.04
CA PRO A 268 -18.44 32.85 -23.44
C PRO A 268 -19.52 33.94 -23.50
N VAL A 269 -19.14 35.20 -23.29
CA VAL A 269 -20.02 36.35 -23.50
C VAL A 269 -19.60 37.00 -24.81
N LEU A 270 -20.40 36.84 -25.86
CA LEU A 270 -20.23 37.52 -27.14
C LEU A 270 -21.58 37.85 -27.75
N PHE A 271 -21.64 38.98 -28.45
CA PHE A 271 -22.82 39.41 -29.19
C PHE A 271 -22.42 40.00 -30.54
N LYS A 272 -23.34 39.92 -31.50
CA LYS A 272 -23.29 40.65 -32.76
C LYS A 272 -24.70 40.95 -33.22
N VAL A 273 -24.96 42.23 -33.44
CA VAL A 273 -26.20 42.74 -34.00
C VAL A 273 -25.91 43.49 -35.30
N ARG A 274 -26.85 43.42 -36.23
CA ARG A 274 -26.82 44.15 -37.50
C ARG A 274 -27.86 45.24 -37.50
N GLY A 275 -27.53 46.32 -38.20
CA GLY A 275 -28.47 47.39 -38.46
C GLY A 275 -29.63 46.92 -39.35
N SER A 276 -30.79 47.55 -39.23
CA SER A 276 -31.88 47.42 -40.20
C SER A 276 -32.56 48.76 -40.46
N GLY A 277 -33.13 48.92 -41.65
CA GLY A 277 -33.84 50.14 -42.03
C GLY A 277 -32.92 51.35 -42.16
N PHE A 278 -33.52 52.53 -42.06
CA PHE A 278 -32.83 53.81 -42.11
C PHE A 278 -33.21 54.61 -40.87
N ALA A 279 -32.21 55.10 -40.15
CA ALA A 279 -32.44 56.14 -39.15
C ALA A 279 -32.06 57.48 -39.80
N VAL A 280 -33.08 58.25 -40.19
CA VAL A 280 -32.92 59.66 -40.52
C VAL A 280 -33.05 60.42 -39.22
N LYS A 281 -31.96 61.04 -38.78
CA LYS A 281 -31.99 61.94 -37.63
C LYS A 281 -31.57 63.29 -38.19
N ASP A 282 -32.49 64.24 -38.20
CA ASP A 282 -32.20 65.64 -38.44
C ASP A 282 -31.31 66.09 -37.28
N ILE A 283 -30.00 66.14 -37.53
CA ILE A 283 -28.99 66.43 -36.52
C ILE A 283 -28.44 67.81 -36.89
N ASP A 284 -29.00 68.86 -36.28
CA ASP A 284 -28.40 70.19 -36.32
C ASP A 284 -26.90 70.09 -35.98
N GLY A 285 -26.08 70.86 -36.69
CA GLY A 285 -24.62 70.86 -36.49
C GLY A 285 -24.24 71.05 -35.02
N GLY A 286 -23.46 70.09 -34.49
CA GLY A 286 -22.99 70.08 -33.11
C GLY A 286 -23.79 69.19 -32.16
N THR A 287 -24.89 68.56 -32.60
CA THR A 287 -25.71 67.65 -31.77
C THR A 287 -25.20 66.20 -31.80
N GLU A 288 -25.40 65.48 -30.69
CA GLU A 288 -25.00 64.08 -30.50
C GLU A 288 -26.24 63.24 -30.24
N VAL A 289 -26.32 62.09 -30.89
CA VAL A 289 -27.50 61.24 -30.91
C VAL A 289 -27.15 59.76 -30.81
N GLU A 290 -27.98 58.99 -30.12
CA GLU A 290 -27.86 57.52 -30.14
C GLU A 290 -28.21 56.98 -31.52
N THR A 291 -27.46 55.97 -31.94
CA THR A 291 -27.70 55.22 -33.16
C THR A 291 -28.82 54.23 -32.89
N ASP A 292 -29.98 54.44 -33.49
CA ASP A 292 -31.20 53.65 -33.25
C ASP A 292 -31.49 52.80 -34.50
N ILE A 293 -30.63 51.81 -34.74
CA ILE A 293 -30.65 50.96 -35.95
C ILE A 293 -30.50 49.47 -35.66
N TRP A 294 -30.20 49.06 -34.43
CA TRP A 294 -29.68 47.73 -34.09
C TRP A 294 -30.78 46.67 -33.89
N ALA A 295 -31.43 46.26 -34.98
CA ALA A 295 -32.62 45.41 -34.88
C ALA A 295 -32.39 43.90 -35.09
N VAL A 296 -31.29 43.48 -35.71
CA VAL A 296 -31.12 42.08 -36.16
C VAL A 296 -30.00 41.39 -35.38
N GLU A 297 -30.36 40.53 -34.43
CA GLU A 297 -29.40 39.67 -33.73
C GLU A 297 -28.82 38.61 -34.69
N VAL A 298 -27.49 38.56 -34.78
CA VAL A 298 -26.75 37.50 -35.49
C VAL A 298 -26.40 36.38 -34.51
N TYR A 299 -25.91 36.75 -33.34
CA TYR A 299 -25.72 35.88 -32.18
C TYR A 299 -25.64 36.72 -30.90
N ASP A 300 -26.11 36.17 -29.78
CA ASP A 300 -25.88 36.70 -28.44
C ASP A 300 -25.90 35.55 -27.43
N THR A 301 -24.73 35.19 -26.90
CA THR A 301 -24.61 34.03 -26.02
C THR A 301 -25.07 34.28 -24.59
N ALA A 302 -25.30 35.55 -24.22
CA ALA A 302 -25.63 35.95 -22.86
C ALA A 302 -26.89 36.82 -22.77
N ASN A 303 -27.66 36.96 -23.85
CA ASN A 303 -28.78 37.90 -23.96
C ASN A 303 -28.38 39.31 -23.47
N SER A 304 -27.19 39.72 -23.87
CA SER A 304 -26.49 40.91 -23.43
C SER A 304 -26.81 42.15 -24.26
N PHE A 305 -27.34 42.01 -25.48
CA PHE A 305 -27.77 43.11 -26.33
C PHE A 305 -29.29 43.20 -26.36
N ASN A 306 -29.83 44.37 -26.01
CA ASN A 306 -31.25 44.65 -26.08
C ASN A 306 -31.56 45.46 -27.34
N THR A 307 -32.20 44.82 -28.33
CA THR A 307 -32.61 45.40 -29.63
C THR A 307 -33.83 46.32 -29.56
N ILE A 308 -34.46 46.48 -28.39
CA ILE A 308 -35.53 47.45 -28.15
C ILE A 308 -34.92 48.78 -27.68
N THR A 309 -33.87 48.70 -26.86
CA THR A 309 -33.20 49.88 -26.29
C THR A 309 -31.88 50.22 -27.00
N ASP A 310 -31.48 49.42 -27.98
CA ASP A 310 -30.25 49.57 -28.76
C ASP A 310 -28.97 49.62 -27.92
N ARG A 311 -28.92 48.74 -26.90
CA ARG A 311 -27.87 48.75 -25.86
C ARG A 311 -27.30 47.37 -25.60
N PHE A 312 -25.98 47.31 -25.57
CA PHE A 312 -25.27 46.25 -24.87
C PHE A 312 -25.32 46.49 -23.36
N VAL A 313 -25.56 45.45 -22.57
CA VAL A 313 -25.60 45.45 -21.11
C VAL A 313 -24.59 44.41 -20.64
N ALA A 314 -23.51 44.84 -20.01
CA ALA A 314 -22.45 43.94 -19.56
C ALA A 314 -22.98 42.88 -18.57
N PRO A 315 -23.00 41.57 -18.91
CA PRO A 315 -23.59 40.56 -18.03
C PRO A 315 -22.82 40.35 -16.72
N SER A 316 -21.52 40.67 -16.73
CA SER A 316 -20.64 40.57 -15.57
C SER A 316 -19.51 41.59 -15.68
N SER A 317 -18.90 41.99 -14.55
CA SER A 317 -17.77 42.91 -14.58
C SER A 317 -16.54 42.30 -15.29
N GLY A 318 -15.79 43.11 -16.02
CA GLY A 318 -14.55 42.69 -16.69
C GLY A 318 -14.19 43.54 -17.90
N TYR A 319 -13.17 43.12 -18.64
CA TYR A 319 -12.79 43.75 -19.89
C TYR A 319 -13.61 43.19 -21.06
N TYR A 320 -14.09 44.09 -21.91
CA TYR A 320 -14.82 43.76 -23.12
C TYR A 320 -14.15 44.42 -24.31
N PHE A 321 -13.96 43.67 -25.38
CA PHE A 321 -13.72 44.24 -26.70
C PHE A 321 -15.06 44.62 -27.31
N LEU A 322 -15.18 45.86 -27.76
CA LEU A 322 -16.37 46.37 -28.45
C LEU A 322 -15.96 46.93 -29.81
N HIS A 323 -16.79 46.70 -30.82
CA HIS A 323 -16.58 47.18 -32.17
C HIS A 323 -17.90 47.49 -32.85
N ALA A 324 -18.07 48.73 -33.32
CA ALA A 324 -19.23 49.16 -34.07
C ALA A 324 -18.82 49.76 -35.40
N VAL A 325 -19.56 49.39 -36.45
CA VAL A 325 -19.44 49.96 -37.78
C VAL A 325 -20.78 50.51 -38.21
N ILE A 326 -20.76 51.76 -38.64
CA ILE A 326 -21.93 52.44 -39.20
C ILE A 326 -21.64 52.75 -40.65
N ARG A 327 -22.51 52.26 -41.53
CA ARG A 327 -22.59 52.70 -42.91
C ARG A 327 -23.49 53.92 -42.96
N GLN A 328 -22.93 54.99 -43.50
CA GLN A 328 -23.69 56.19 -43.75
C GLN A 328 -24.11 56.30 -45.21
N SER A 329 -25.25 56.93 -45.45
CA SER A 329 -25.74 57.23 -46.79
C SER A 329 -26.15 58.70 -46.86
N ASN A 330 -25.16 59.56 -47.11
CA ASN A 330 -25.40 60.99 -47.25
C ASN A 330 -25.48 61.32 -48.75
N PHE A 331 -26.50 62.10 -49.14
CA PHE A 331 -26.65 62.59 -50.53
C PHE A 331 -25.77 63.83 -50.81
N VAL A 332 -25.10 64.35 -49.77
CA VAL A 332 -24.44 65.66 -49.79
C VAL A 332 -22.96 65.52 -49.46
N THR A 333 -22.12 66.18 -50.27
CA THR A 333 -20.65 66.22 -50.13
C THR A 333 -20.20 67.62 -49.71
N PRO A 334 -19.36 67.79 -48.67
CA PRO A 334 -18.90 66.85 -47.63
C PRO A 334 -19.60 67.04 -46.26
N ALA A 335 -19.76 65.95 -45.49
CA ALA A 335 -20.29 65.97 -44.12
C ALA A 335 -19.27 65.45 -43.09
N TYR A 336 -19.30 65.96 -41.86
CA TYR A 336 -18.33 65.63 -40.82
C TYR A 336 -19.02 65.00 -39.62
N PHE A 337 -18.71 63.75 -39.32
CA PHE A 337 -19.28 63.08 -38.16
C PHE A 337 -18.28 62.23 -37.39
N ARG A 338 -18.72 61.83 -36.20
CA ARG A 338 -17.99 60.94 -35.32
C ARG A 338 -18.94 59.89 -34.77
N ILE A 339 -18.47 58.64 -34.72
CA ILE A 339 -19.08 57.64 -33.85
C ILE A 339 -18.20 57.38 -32.64
N ARG A 340 -18.81 57.11 -31.49
CA ARG A 340 -18.12 56.68 -30.27
C ARG A 340 -19.03 55.82 -29.42
N PHE A 341 -18.44 55.06 -28.50
CA PHE A 341 -19.21 54.48 -27.41
C PHE A 341 -19.46 55.54 -26.32
N ASN A 342 -20.61 55.48 -25.65
CA ASN A 342 -20.90 56.34 -24.48
C ASN A 342 -19.86 56.22 -23.35
N VAL A 343 -19.17 55.08 -23.26
CA VAL A 343 -18.12 54.81 -22.27
C VAL A 343 -16.74 55.35 -22.66
N ASP A 344 -16.59 55.90 -23.87
CA ASP A 344 -15.37 56.54 -24.30
C ASP A 344 -15.29 57.99 -23.78
N THR A 345 -14.51 58.18 -22.70
CA THR A 345 -14.40 59.45 -21.96
C THR A 345 -13.14 60.27 -22.30
N ALA A 346 -12.23 59.78 -23.16
CA ALA A 346 -10.94 60.43 -23.42
C ALA A 346 -10.66 60.69 -24.91
N SER A 347 -10.32 61.95 -25.23
CA SER A 347 -9.77 62.50 -26.48
C SER A 347 -10.54 62.29 -27.79
N GLN A 348 -10.52 63.32 -28.63
CA GLN A 348 -11.42 63.49 -29.78
C GLN A 348 -10.78 62.91 -31.05
N TYR A 349 -11.35 61.83 -31.58
CA TYR A 349 -11.03 61.32 -32.92
C TYR A 349 -12.09 61.85 -33.90
N THR A 350 -11.69 62.66 -34.86
CA THR A 350 -12.54 63.10 -35.98
C THR A 350 -12.25 62.23 -37.19
N THR A 351 -13.25 61.53 -37.70
CA THR A 351 -13.14 60.81 -38.97
C THR A 351 -13.75 61.70 -40.05
N ILE A 352 -12.99 62.04 -41.08
CA ILE A 352 -13.51 62.79 -42.23
C ILE A 352 -14.17 61.78 -43.15
N VAL A 353 -15.41 62.05 -43.56
CA VAL A 353 -16.15 61.19 -44.47
C VAL A 353 -16.61 62.01 -45.67
N ASP A 354 -16.18 61.59 -46.85
CA ASP A 354 -16.50 62.23 -48.11
C ASP A 354 -17.20 61.21 -49.03
N GLY A 355 -18.49 61.42 -49.29
CA GLY A 355 -19.29 60.62 -50.22
C GLY A 355 -20.43 59.79 -49.61
N ASP A 356 -21.24 59.20 -50.51
CA ASP A 356 -22.32 58.26 -50.18
C ASP A 356 -21.74 56.85 -49.89
N THR A 357 -22.33 56.11 -48.96
CA THR A 357 -21.96 54.71 -48.64
C THR A 357 -20.59 54.55 -47.96
N VAL A 358 -20.19 55.51 -47.12
CA VAL A 358 -18.95 55.38 -46.34
C VAL A 358 -19.20 54.64 -45.02
N LYS A 359 -18.26 53.76 -44.66
CA LYS A 359 -18.26 53.06 -43.37
C LYS A 359 -17.32 53.76 -42.39
N THR A 360 -17.82 53.96 -41.18
CA THR A 360 -17.02 54.48 -40.07
C THR A 360 -17.09 53.49 -38.93
N GLU A 361 -15.97 53.30 -38.26
CA GLU A 361 -15.83 52.30 -37.23
C GLU A 361 -15.25 52.88 -35.95
N VAL A 362 -15.62 52.27 -34.81
CA VAL A 362 -15.02 52.52 -33.50
C VAL A 362 -14.81 51.17 -32.84
N SER A 363 -13.61 50.96 -32.31
CA SER A 363 -13.28 49.78 -31.51
C SER A 363 -12.45 50.15 -30.30
N GLY A 364 -12.52 49.31 -29.27
CA GLY A 364 -11.72 49.50 -28.07
C GLY A 364 -11.92 48.38 -27.06
N ILE A 365 -11.03 48.35 -26.07
CA ILE A 365 -11.15 47.47 -24.91
C ILE A 365 -11.56 48.34 -23.72
N TYR A 366 -12.70 48.00 -23.12
CA TYR A 366 -13.30 48.78 -22.04
C TYR A 366 -13.49 47.89 -20.81
N TYR A 367 -13.11 48.39 -19.64
CA TYR A 367 -13.53 47.77 -18.39
C TYR A 367 -14.97 48.20 -18.09
N LEU A 368 -15.88 47.23 -17.99
CA LEU A 368 -17.30 47.47 -17.74
C LEU A 368 -17.71 46.81 -16.42
N SER A 369 -18.54 47.50 -15.64
CA SER A 369 -19.20 46.93 -14.47
C SER A 369 -20.42 46.10 -14.89
N ALA A 370 -20.77 45.07 -14.12
CA ALA A 370 -22.00 44.31 -14.35
C ALA A 370 -23.22 45.24 -14.42
N GLY A 371 -24.06 45.08 -15.45
CA GLY A 371 -25.22 45.92 -15.73
C GLY A 371 -24.90 47.25 -16.42
N GLN A 372 -23.62 47.59 -16.65
CA GLN A 372 -23.25 48.82 -17.36
C GLN A 372 -23.71 48.75 -18.81
N GLN A 373 -24.38 49.81 -19.26
CA GLN A 373 -24.91 49.91 -20.61
C GLN A 373 -23.92 50.58 -21.55
N VAL A 374 -23.74 50.00 -22.73
CA VAL A 374 -22.96 50.56 -23.83
C VAL A 374 -23.81 50.69 -25.08
N TYR A 375 -23.74 51.86 -25.69
CA TYR A 375 -24.44 52.19 -26.93
C TYR A 375 -23.55 53.08 -27.79
N VAL A 376 -23.86 53.14 -29.08
CA VAL A 376 -23.11 53.91 -30.05
C VAL A 376 -23.76 55.27 -30.21
N LEU A 377 -22.95 56.31 -30.10
CA LEU A 377 -23.30 57.71 -30.29
C LEU A 377 -22.77 58.16 -31.65
N LEU A 378 -23.59 58.88 -32.39
CA LEU A 378 -23.22 59.61 -33.60
C LEU A 378 -23.27 61.11 -33.29
N ARG A 379 -22.28 61.87 -33.75
CA ARG A 379 -22.26 63.33 -33.67
C ARG A 379 -22.04 63.94 -35.04
N ASN A 380 -22.94 64.83 -35.46
CA ASN A 380 -22.81 65.63 -36.68
C ASN A 380 -22.10 66.95 -36.37
N TYR A 381 -21.16 67.35 -37.22
CA TYR A 381 -20.46 68.65 -37.17
C TYR A 381 -20.82 69.56 -38.35
N SER A 382 -21.58 69.06 -39.34
CA SER A 382 -22.06 69.84 -40.48
C SER A 382 -23.26 70.70 -40.11
N VAL A 383 -23.26 71.95 -40.55
CA VAL A 383 -24.36 72.90 -40.30
C VAL A 383 -25.39 72.79 -41.42
N GLY A 384 -26.64 72.49 -41.08
CA GLY A 384 -27.77 72.50 -42.02
C GLY A 384 -27.88 71.28 -42.95
N GLU A 385 -27.22 70.17 -42.60
CA GLU A 385 -27.18 68.94 -43.39
C GLU A 385 -27.76 67.76 -42.59
N ASP A 386 -28.75 67.07 -43.16
CA ASP A 386 -29.34 65.86 -42.60
C ASP A 386 -28.42 64.64 -42.82
N GLU A 387 -28.04 63.94 -41.76
CA GLU A 387 -27.34 62.66 -41.88
C GLU A 387 -28.29 61.48 -41.87
N ARG A 388 -27.97 60.47 -42.68
CA ARG A 388 -28.72 59.21 -42.70
C ARG A 388 -27.78 58.05 -42.39
N MET A 389 -28.16 57.31 -41.36
CA MET A 389 -27.53 56.02 -41.07
C MET A 389 -28.27 54.92 -41.83
N ASP A 390 -27.52 54.12 -42.58
CA ASP A 390 -28.06 52.93 -43.23
C ASP A 390 -27.83 51.73 -42.31
N GLY A 391 -28.91 51.13 -41.82
CA GLY A 391 -28.83 49.87 -41.08
C GLY A 391 -28.21 48.77 -41.95
N SER A 392 -28.45 48.79 -43.25
CA SER A 392 -27.90 47.84 -44.21
C SER A 392 -26.39 48.04 -44.37
N GLY A 393 -25.62 47.12 -43.79
CA GLY A 393 -24.15 47.17 -43.80
C GLY A 393 -23.52 47.79 -42.54
N SER A 394 -24.34 48.10 -41.53
CA SER A 394 -23.91 48.47 -40.17
C SER A 394 -23.96 47.27 -39.23
N TRP A 395 -23.07 47.19 -38.25
CA TRP A 395 -23.10 46.18 -37.19
C TRP A 395 -22.45 46.67 -35.90
N PHE A 396 -22.87 46.08 -34.79
CA PHE A 396 -22.24 46.26 -33.47
C PHE A 396 -21.97 44.88 -32.88
N GLU A 397 -20.73 44.62 -32.51
CA GLU A 397 -20.28 43.36 -31.94
C GLU A 397 -19.38 43.60 -30.73
N GLY A 398 -19.29 42.58 -29.89
CA GLY A 398 -18.38 42.61 -28.76
C GLY A 398 -18.29 41.26 -28.06
N TYR A 399 -17.24 41.10 -27.27
CA TYR A 399 -17.03 39.92 -26.45
C TYR A 399 -16.25 40.25 -25.18
N LYS A 400 -16.46 39.44 -24.14
CA LYS A 400 -15.69 39.51 -22.90
C LYS A 400 -14.33 38.84 -23.10
N LEU A 401 -13.27 39.49 -22.62
CA LEU A 401 -11.89 38.99 -22.64
C LEU A 401 -11.60 38.03 -21.49
#